data_AF-A0A967N883-F1
#
_entry.id   AF-A0A967N883-F1
#
_cell.length_a   1.000
_cell.length_b   1.000
_cell.length_c   1.000
_cell.angle_alpha   90.00
_cell.angle_beta   90.00
_cell.angle_gamma   90.00
#
_symmetry.space_group_name_H-M   'P 1'
#
loop_
_entity.id
_entity.type
_entity.pdbx_description
1 polymer ?
#
loop_
_entity_poly.entity_id
_entity_poly.type
_entity_poly.pdbx_seq_one_letter_code
_entity_poly.pdbx_strand_id
1 'polypeptide(L)'
;MQELLQALSADPEGGEPLGRRAERDFPGWEHVILHPVGYEKFRLRSEDAHPAGAGDPTILLWLGLAQAVLGAEEPMGLDDVPEGGALAEVIRGRPQDAGYDKVIVGYLQKLTEDRKGAGGPAPDGIRGRVSELIRELDDDTLQRLLDMGGDTGRLQRFVQRANQGLEADAVMKLLRAGAANAGQPISRSMTRMLAELARHASAGPEATRADADAALRDRVEELIADWALEDPNPDDYSEVLDEIARAEP
;
A
#
# COMPACT_ATOMS: atom_id res chain seq x y z
N MET A 1 8.46 -18.97 45.61
CA MET A 1 7.31 -18.40 44.87
C MET A 1 6.87 -17.05 45.43
N GLN A 2 6.78 -16.88 46.75
CA GLN A 2 6.39 -15.61 47.38
C GLN A 2 7.38 -14.45 47.09
N GLU A 3 8.69 -14.73 47.04
CA GLU A 3 9.73 -13.76 46.68
C GLU A 3 9.67 -13.29 45.21
N LEU A 4 9.29 -14.20 44.28
CA LEU A 4 9.09 -13.85 42.87
C LEU A 4 7.94 -12.85 42.71
N LEU A 5 6.82 -13.12 43.39
CA LEU A 5 5.65 -12.25 43.32
C LEU A 5 5.94 -10.88 43.93
N GLN A 6 6.72 -10.83 45.02
CA GLN A 6 7.16 -9.57 45.62
C GLN A 6 8.12 -8.79 44.73
N ALA A 7 8.98 -9.47 43.97
CA ALA A 7 9.86 -8.85 42.99
C ALA A 7 9.09 -8.30 41.78
N LEU A 8 8.06 -9.02 41.29
CA LEU A 8 7.20 -8.59 40.18
C LEU A 8 6.20 -7.49 40.58
N SER A 9 5.81 -7.41 41.85
CA SER A 9 4.84 -6.43 42.34
C SER A 9 5.46 -5.09 42.77
N ALA A 10 6.78 -4.95 42.69
CA ALA A 10 7.45 -3.70 43.02
C ALA A 10 7.24 -2.67 41.91
N ASP A 11 6.77 -1.48 42.28
CA ASP A 11 6.53 -0.36 41.37
C ASP A 11 7.84 0.05 40.66
N PRO A 12 7.89 0.05 39.30
CA PRO A 12 9.09 0.38 38.55
C PRO A 12 9.55 1.84 38.71
N GLU A 13 8.72 2.75 39.23
CA GLU A 13 9.10 4.16 39.40
C GLU A 13 9.94 4.43 40.66
N GLY A 14 9.92 3.51 41.64
CA GLY A 14 10.56 3.71 42.95
C GLY A 14 11.88 2.96 43.19
N GLY A 15 12.30 2.07 42.28
CA GLY A 15 13.47 1.20 42.48
C GLY A 15 14.16 0.77 41.18
N GLU A 16 15.29 0.07 41.30
CA GLU A 16 16.01 -0.45 40.14
C GLU A 16 15.20 -1.59 39.47
N PRO A 17 14.73 -1.40 38.22
CA PRO A 17 13.85 -2.34 37.55
C PRO A 17 14.57 -3.67 37.32
N LEU A 18 13.86 -4.79 37.47
CA LEU A 18 14.40 -6.15 37.32
C LEU A 18 15.17 -6.34 36.01
N GLY A 19 14.72 -5.72 34.91
CA GLY A 19 15.37 -5.81 33.60
C GLY A 19 16.70 -5.06 33.47
N ARG A 20 17.14 -4.31 34.48
CA ARG A 20 18.46 -3.64 34.53
C ARG A 20 19.45 -4.30 35.49
N ARG A 21 19.01 -5.28 36.29
CA ARG A 21 19.89 -6.01 37.21
C ARG A 21 20.78 -6.97 36.43
N ALA A 22 22.01 -7.16 36.89
CA ALA A 22 22.88 -8.15 36.29
C ALA A 22 22.31 -9.55 36.51
N GLU A 23 22.53 -10.46 35.56
CA GLU A 23 21.99 -11.83 35.61
C GLU A 23 22.44 -12.61 36.87
N ARG A 24 23.53 -12.16 37.50
CA ARG A 24 24.09 -12.69 38.74
C ARG A 24 23.32 -12.29 40.01
N ASP A 25 22.46 -11.28 39.91
CA ASP A 25 21.72 -10.72 41.04
C ASP A 25 20.29 -11.30 41.14
N PHE A 26 19.90 -12.19 40.21
CA PHE A 26 18.63 -12.90 40.31
C PHE A 26 18.72 -14.00 41.37
N PRO A 27 17.74 -14.09 42.29
CA PRO A 27 17.65 -15.23 43.19
C PRO A 27 17.50 -16.51 42.37
N GLY A 28 18.22 -17.58 42.76
CA GLY A 28 18.12 -18.89 42.12
C GLY A 28 16.76 -19.53 42.37
N TRP A 29 15.75 -19.17 41.58
CA TRP A 29 14.44 -19.79 41.64
C TRP A 29 14.47 -21.12 40.88
N GLU A 30 14.48 -22.22 41.62
CA GLU A 30 14.72 -23.60 41.16
C GLU A 30 13.87 -24.06 39.96
N HIS A 31 12.75 -23.39 39.66
CA HIS A 31 11.84 -23.71 38.56
C HIS A 31 11.40 -22.50 37.71
N VAL A 32 12.11 -21.37 37.79
CA VAL A 32 11.74 -20.15 37.06
C VAL A 32 12.93 -19.68 36.24
N ILE A 33 12.76 -19.71 34.92
CA ILE A 33 13.73 -19.19 33.97
C ILE A 33 13.20 -17.86 33.45
N LEU A 34 13.95 -16.78 33.70
CA LEU A 34 13.64 -15.47 33.15
C LEU A 34 14.39 -15.29 31.83
N HIS A 35 13.65 -15.02 30.77
CA HIS A 35 14.24 -14.61 29.50
C HIS A 35 14.12 -13.10 29.35
N PRO A 36 15.21 -12.35 29.12
CA PRO A 36 15.11 -10.95 28.79
C PRO A 36 14.35 -10.84 27.46
N VAL A 37 13.22 -10.15 27.49
CA VAL A 37 12.52 -9.81 26.25
C VAL A 37 13.40 -8.76 25.57
N GLY A 38 14.17 -9.19 24.57
CA GLY A 38 14.91 -8.28 23.71
C GLY A 38 13.92 -7.40 22.99
N TYR A 39 13.70 -6.18 23.49
CA TYR A 39 12.95 -5.13 22.79
C TYR A 39 13.72 -4.60 21.56
N GLU A 40 14.60 -5.40 20.98
CA GLU A 40 15.39 -5.11 19.77
C GLU A 40 14.50 -4.83 18.55
N LYS A 41 13.21 -5.19 18.59
CA LYS A 41 12.26 -5.02 17.48
C LYS A 41 11.15 -3.99 17.71
N PHE A 42 11.09 -3.35 18.87
CA PHE A 42 10.17 -2.23 19.11
C PHE A 42 10.98 -0.96 19.35
N ARG A 43 11.40 -0.30 18.26
CA ARG A 43 11.79 1.11 18.36
C ARG A 43 10.53 1.92 18.60
N LEU A 44 10.50 2.68 19.69
CA LEU A 44 9.60 3.81 19.83
C LEU A 44 9.80 4.69 18.59
N ARG A 45 8.71 4.92 17.85
CA ARG A 45 8.68 5.85 16.71
C ARG A 45 8.89 7.26 17.26
N SER A 46 10.15 7.65 17.41
CA SER A 46 10.53 9.06 17.50
C SER A 46 10.52 9.60 16.07
N GLU A 47 9.71 10.62 15.80
CA GLU A 47 9.53 11.21 14.47
C GLU A 47 10.79 11.87 13.88
N ASP A 48 11.88 12.01 14.63
CA ASP A 48 13.05 12.81 14.22
C ASP A 48 14.42 12.12 14.30
N ALA A 49 14.48 10.79 14.36
CA ALA A 49 15.76 10.06 14.35
C ALA A 49 15.83 9.04 13.22
N HIS A 50 16.14 9.53 12.01
CA HIS A 50 16.59 8.67 10.92
C HIS A 50 18.03 8.22 11.22
N PRO A 51 18.31 6.93 11.47
CA PRO A 51 19.66 6.48 11.69
C PRO A 51 20.46 6.67 10.40
N ALA A 52 21.56 7.43 10.49
CA ALA A 52 22.52 7.58 9.41
C ALA A 52 23.06 6.18 9.03
N GLY A 53 22.55 5.64 7.93
CA GLY A 53 22.85 4.28 7.45
C GLY A 53 21.64 3.40 7.12
N ALA A 54 20.41 3.82 7.43
CA ALA A 54 19.23 3.19 6.83
C ALA A 54 19.15 3.58 5.35
N GLY A 55 19.14 2.59 4.45
CA GLY A 55 18.87 2.82 3.03
C GLY A 55 17.54 3.57 2.83
N ASP A 56 17.33 4.12 1.63
CA ASP A 56 16.11 4.85 1.27
C ASP A 56 14.86 4.07 1.73
N PRO A 57 13.96 4.68 2.53
CA PRO A 57 12.75 4.00 3.02
C PRO A 57 11.91 3.36 1.90
N THR A 58 11.86 4.00 0.73
CA THR A 58 11.17 3.50 -0.47
C THR A 58 11.81 2.21 -0.99
N ILE A 59 13.14 2.15 -0.99
CA ILE A 59 13.90 0.94 -1.35
C ILE A 59 13.54 -0.19 -0.38
N LEU A 60 13.56 0.08 0.93
CA LEU A 60 13.24 -0.94 1.94
C LEU A 60 11.81 -1.46 1.80
N LEU A 61 10.85 -0.59 1.46
CA LEU A 61 9.47 -0.99 1.16
C LEU A 61 9.38 -1.88 -0.09
N TRP A 62 10.13 -1.56 -1.14
CA TRP A 62 10.18 -2.38 -2.35
C TRP A 62 10.81 -3.74 -2.09
N LEU A 63 11.92 -3.80 -1.35
CA LEU A 63 12.56 -5.04 -0.92
C LEU A 63 11.58 -5.89 -0.08
N GLY A 64 10.87 -5.27 0.86
CA GLY A 64 9.88 -5.94 1.69
C GLY A 64 8.70 -6.49 0.89
N LEU A 65 8.20 -5.74 -0.09
CA LEU A 65 7.18 -6.22 -1.03
C LEU A 65 7.67 -7.44 -1.79
N ALA A 66 8.85 -7.34 -2.40
CA ALA A 66 9.42 -8.45 -3.17
C ALA A 66 9.66 -9.69 -2.30
N GLN A 67 10.13 -9.51 -1.06
CA GLN A 67 10.34 -10.59 -0.11
C GLN A 67 9.01 -11.28 0.24
N ALA A 68 7.96 -10.51 0.50
CA ALA A 68 6.62 -11.04 0.78
C ALA A 68 6.05 -11.80 -0.42
N VAL A 69 6.25 -11.29 -1.64
CA VAL A 69 5.79 -11.92 -2.90
C VAL A 69 6.53 -13.22 -3.17
N LEU A 70 7.84 -13.24 -2.99
CA LEU A 70 8.69 -14.41 -3.24
C LEU A 70 8.68 -15.43 -2.09
N GLY A 71 8.25 -15.02 -0.89
CA GLY A 71 8.31 -15.85 0.31
C GLY A 71 9.75 -16.10 0.79
N ALA A 72 10.67 -15.16 0.54
CA ALA A 72 12.06 -15.30 0.94
C ALA A 72 12.21 -15.08 2.46
N GLU A 73 12.90 -15.98 3.15
CA GLU A 73 13.17 -15.87 4.60
C GLU A 73 14.37 -14.97 4.89
N GLU A 74 15.33 -14.91 3.95
CA GLU A 74 16.52 -14.08 4.04
C GLU A 74 16.29 -12.69 3.43
N PRO A 75 16.90 -11.63 4.01
CA PRO A 75 16.80 -10.28 3.47
C PRO A 75 17.49 -10.18 2.10
N MET A 76 16.79 -9.61 1.12
CA MET A 76 17.29 -9.45 -0.25
C MET A 76 18.04 -8.13 -0.45
N GLY A 77 19.08 -8.14 -1.29
CA GLY A 77 19.70 -6.94 -1.82
C GLY A 77 18.90 -6.35 -2.98
N LEU A 78 19.06 -5.05 -3.26
CA LEU A 78 18.36 -4.37 -4.37
C LEU A 78 18.67 -4.99 -5.74
N ASP A 79 19.89 -5.50 -5.92
CA ASP A 79 20.35 -6.14 -7.16
C ASP A 79 19.72 -7.52 -7.39
N ASP A 80 19.26 -8.17 -6.32
CA ASP A 80 18.61 -9.48 -6.37
C ASP A 80 17.09 -9.37 -6.57
N VAL A 81 16.52 -8.17 -6.45
CA VAL A 81 15.07 -7.97 -6.52
C VAL A 81 14.60 -7.90 -7.97
N PRO A 82 13.62 -8.74 -8.36
CA PRO A 82 13.05 -8.71 -9.70
C PRO A 82 12.41 -7.36 -10.06
N GLU A 83 12.31 -7.10 -11.36
CA GLU A 83 11.55 -5.98 -11.92
C GLU A 83 10.04 -6.12 -11.65
N GLY A 84 9.28 -5.04 -11.89
CA GLY A 84 7.86 -4.98 -11.54
C GLY A 84 7.04 -6.05 -12.25
N GLY A 85 7.33 -6.30 -13.53
CA GLY A 85 6.63 -7.32 -14.31
C GLY A 85 6.85 -8.74 -13.78
N ALA A 86 8.08 -9.08 -13.38
CA ALA A 86 8.38 -10.39 -12.81
C ALA A 86 7.67 -10.62 -11.47
N LEU A 87 7.57 -9.60 -10.62
CA LEU A 87 6.77 -9.69 -9.39
C LEU A 87 5.28 -9.82 -9.68
N ALA A 88 4.76 -9.11 -10.70
CA ALA A 88 3.38 -9.25 -11.12
C ALA A 88 3.05 -10.69 -11.53
N GLU A 89 3.91 -11.35 -12.32
CA GLU A 89 3.75 -12.77 -12.69
C GLU A 89 3.62 -13.69 -11.46
N VAL A 90 4.46 -13.49 -10.45
CA VAL A 90 4.41 -14.28 -9.21
C VAL A 90 3.08 -14.04 -8.46
N ILE A 91 2.63 -12.79 -8.39
CA ILE A 91 1.35 -12.46 -7.74
C ILE A 91 0.17 -13.12 -8.48
N ARG A 92 0.15 -13.07 -9.81
CA ARG A 92 -0.89 -13.69 -10.64
C ARG A 92 -0.91 -15.22 -10.51
N GLY A 93 0.26 -15.84 -10.38
CA GLY A 93 0.39 -17.29 -10.25
C GLY A 93 0.04 -17.84 -8.88
N ARG A 94 -0.13 -17.00 -7.85
CA ARG A 94 -0.47 -17.46 -6.49
C ARG A 94 -1.98 -17.66 -6.31
N PRO A 95 -2.40 -18.71 -5.59
CA PRO A 95 -3.80 -18.89 -5.22
C PRO A 95 -4.26 -17.76 -4.30
N GLN A 96 -5.56 -17.44 -4.38
CA GLN A 96 -6.18 -16.41 -3.54
C GLN A 96 -6.01 -16.72 -2.06
N ASP A 97 -5.32 -15.82 -1.36
CA ASP A 97 -5.11 -15.85 0.08
C ASP A 97 -5.28 -14.41 0.61
N ALA A 98 -6.34 -14.19 1.38
CA ALA A 98 -6.66 -12.88 1.92
C ALA A 98 -5.55 -12.31 2.82
N GLY A 99 -4.75 -13.15 3.48
CA GLY A 99 -3.61 -12.70 4.28
C GLY A 99 -2.49 -12.17 3.39
N TYR A 100 -2.16 -12.92 2.33
CA TYR A 100 -1.16 -12.54 1.33
C TYR A 100 -1.55 -11.25 0.58
N ASP A 101 -2.78 -11.19 0.11
CA ASP A 101 -3.30 -10.04 -0.65
C ASP A 101 -3.28 -8.75 0.20
N LYS A 102 -3.65 -8.85 1.49
CA LYS A 102 -3.57 -7.75 2.46
C LYS A 102 -2.14 -7.24 2.68
N VAL A 103 -1.16 -8.14 2.70
CA VAL A 103 0.25 -7.75 2.84
C VAL A 103 0.70 -6.98 1.60
N ILE A 104 0.41 -7.48 0.39
CA ILE A 104 0.79 -6.83 -0.86
C ILE A 104 0.18 -5.42 -0.95
N VAL A 105 -1.13 -5.31 -0.77
CA VAL A 105 -1.81 -4.01 -0.89
C VAL A 105 -1.31 -3.02 0.16
N GLY A 106 -0.97 -3.49 1.36
CA GLY A 106 -0.34 -2.67 2.39
C GLY A 106 1.03 -2.12 2.00
N TYR A 107 1.86 -2.91 1.32
CA TYR A 107 3.14 -2.43 0.77
C TYR A 107 2.92 -1.45 -0.38
N LEU A 108 2.02 -1.74 -1.31
CA LEU A 108 1.71 -0.83 -2.43
C LEU A 108 1.21 0.53 -1.94
N GLN A 109 0.33 0.54 -0.93
CA GLN A 109 -0.14 1.78 -0.31
C GLN A 109 1.02 2.58 0.29
N LYS A 110 1.89 1.95 1.08
CA LYS A 110 3.06 2.62 1.67
C LYS A 110 4.05 3.14 0.62
N LEU A 111 4.26 2.41 -0.47
CA LEU A 111 5.10 2.83 -1.59
C LEU A 111 4.56 4.08 -2.30
N THR A 112 3.24 4.29 -2.28
CA THR A 112 2.62 5.53 -2.80
C THR A 112 2.52 6.65 -1.76
N GLU A 113 2.67 6.34 -0.47
CA GLU A 113 2.64 7.32 0.63
C GLU A 113 3.91 8.16 0.72
N ASP A 114 5.04 7.59 0.31
CA ASP A 114 6.34 8.17 0.62
C ASP A 114 6.66 9.37 -0.30
N ARG A 115 6.21 10.54 0.15
CA ARG A 115 6.55 11.83 -0.44
C ARG A 115 6.93 12.81 0.67
N LYS A 116 8.24 13.01 0.79
CA LYS A 116 8.94 14.10 1.50
C LYS A 116 9.12 13.93 3.02
N GLY A 117 10.35 13.57 3.38
CA GLY A 117 10.93 13.77 4.70
C GLY A 117 12.37 13.26 4.74
N ALA A 118 13.32 14.10 4.32
CA ALA A 118 14.77 13.86 4.25
C ALA A 118 15.30 13.10 3.01
N GLY A 119 15.89 13.86 2.09
CA GLY A 119 16.91 13.37 1.15
C GLY A 119 16.43 12.95 -0.24
N GLY A 120 16.38 13.91 -1.16
CA GLY A 120 16.39 13.65 -2.62
C GLY A 120 15.07 13.14 -3.24
N PRO A 121 14.95 13.17 -4.57
CA PRO A 121 13.94 12.39 -5.26
C PRO A 121 14.15 10.91 -4.90
N ALA A 122 13.09 10.18 -4.58
CA ALA A 122 13.15 8.72 -4.54
C ALA A 122 13.83 8.24 -5.82
N PRO A 123 14.72 7.22 -5.79
CA PRO A 123 15.39 6.75 -6.99
C PRO A 123 14.32 6.45 -8.03
N ASP A 124 14.32 7.22 -9.13
CA ASP A 124 13.24 7.26 -10.13
C ASP A 124 12.83 5.85 -10.61
N GLY A 125 13.75 4.89 -10.52
CA GLY A 125 13.53 3.48 -10.82
C GLY A 125 12.44 2.77 -9.98
N ILE A 126 12.23 3.10 -8.71
CA ILE A 126 11.21 2.38 -7.90
C ILE A 126 9.79 2.74 -8.34
N ARG A 127 9.53 4.01 -8.69
CA ARG A 127 8.22 4.42 -9.21
C ARG A 127 7.94 3.80 -10.58
N GLY A 128 8.96 3.69 -11.43
CA GLY A 128 8.88 2.93 -12.66
C GLY A 128 8.54 1.46 -12.42
N ARG A 129 9.23 0.79 -11.48
CA ARG A 129 8.96 -0.61 -11.10
C ARG A 129 7.54 -0.81 -10.53
N VAL A 130 7.05 0.10 -9.71
CA VAL A 130 5.67 0.04 -9.18
C VAL A 130 4.65 0.25 -10.30
N SER A 131 4.91 1.21 -11.19
CA SER A 131 4.04 1.46 -12.36
C SER A 131 4.00 0.23 -13.27
N GLU A 132 5.14 -0.38 -13.54
CA GLU A 132 5.26 -1.63 -14.29
C GLU A 132 4.53 -2.79 -13.61
N LEU A 133 4.69 -2.97 -12.29
CA LEU A 133 3.97 -4.01 -11.54
C LEU A 133 2.46 -3.85 -11.72
N ILE A 134 1.92 -2.66 -11.50
CA ILE A 134 0.48 -2.41 -11.66
C ILE A 134 0.05 -2.63 -13.12
N ARG A 135 0.87 -2.19 -14.07
CA ARG A 135 0.63 -2.36 -15.51
C ARG A 135 0.56 -3.83 -15.94
N GLU A 136 1.28 -4.72 -15.27
CA GLU A 136 1.34 -6.16 -15.60
C GLU A 136 0.34 -7.04 -14.82
N LEU A 137 -0.17 -6.60 -13.66
CA LEU A 137 -1.23 -7.34 -12.93
C LEU A 137 -2.52 -7.44 -13.76
N ASP A 138 -3.20 -8.58 -13.88
CA ASP A 138 -4.50 -8.61 -14.57
C ASP A 138 -5.60 -7.85 -13.78
N ASP A 139 -6.68 -7.49 -14.47
CA ASP A 139 -7.77 -6.70 -13.88
C ASP A 139 -8.42 -7.42 -12.68
N ASP A 140 -8.59 -8.74 -12.75
CA ASP A 140 -9.18 -9.56 -11.67
C ASP A 140 -8.27 -9.58 -10.43
N THR A 141 -6.96 -9.71 -10.63
CA THR A 141 -5.96 -9.66 -9.56
C THR A 141 -5.90 -8.28 -8.92
N LEU A 142 -5.92 -7.21 -9.71
CA LEU A 142 -5.93 -5.86 -9.16
C LEU A 142 -7.21 -5.59 -8.37
N GLN A 143 -8.38 -5.98 -8.89
CA GLN A 143 -9.66 -5.86 -8.16
C GLN A 143 -9.63 -6.63 -6.84
N ARG A 144 -9.16 -7.89 -6.85
CA ARG A 144 -9.00 -8.71 -5.65
C ARG A 144 -8.11 -8.05 -4.59
N LEU A 145 -6.97 -7.50 -5.02
CA LEU A 145 -6.04 -6.80 -4.11
C LEU A 145 -6.68 -5.55 -3.51
N LEU A 146 -7.49 -4.82 -4.29
CA LEU A 146 -8.16 -3.60 -3.83
C LEU A 146 -9.34 -3.87 -2.89
N ASP A 147 -10.12 -4.93 -3.14
CA ASP A 147 -11.20 -5.40 -2.26
C ASP A 147 -10.64 -5.74 -0.86
N MET A 148 -9.50 -6.42 -0.82
CA MET A 148 -8.82 -6.77 0.43
C MET A 148 -8.11 -5.58 1.10
N GLY A 149 -7.89 -4.47 0.37
CA GLY A 149 -7.26 -3.23 0.83
C GLY A 149 -8.09 -2.41 1.81
N GLY A 150 -9.36 -2.79 2.02
CA GLY A 150 -10.23 -2.24 3.05
C GLY A 150 -11.21 -1.19 2.54
N ASP A 151 -11.57 -0.24 3.39
CA ASP A 151 -12.66 0.72 3.16
C ASP A 151 -12.37 1.74 2.04
N THR A 152 -13.44 2.25 1.42
CA THR A 152 -13.45 3.17 0.27
C THR A 152 -12.57 4.40 0.49
N GLY A 153 -12.50 4.94 1.72
CA GLY A 153 -11.64 6.08 2.02
C GLY A 153 -10.12 5.78 1.92
N ARG A 154 -9.70 4.53 2.22
CA ARG A 154 -8.30 4.12 2.01
C ARG A 154 -7.98 3.94 0.53
N LEU A 155 -8.91 3.33 -0.20
CA LEU A 155 -8.83 3.17 -1.65
C LEU A 155 -8.72 4.53 -2.35
N GLN A 156 -9.59 5.48 -2.01
CA GLN A 156 -9.57 6.84 -2.57
C GLN A 156 -8.21 7.51 -2.39
N ARG A 157 -7.63 7.48 -1.17
CA ARG A 157 -6.28 8.03 -0.90
C ARG A 157 -5.19 7.31 -1.68
N PHE A 158 -5.31 5.99 -1.84
CA PHE A 158 -4.36 5.21 -2.62
C PHE A 158 -4.36 5.63 -4.10
N VAL A 159 -5.54 5.71 -4.72
CA VAL A 159 -5.66 6.15 -6.12
C VAL A 159 -5.22 7.61 -6.29
N GLN A 160 -5.55 8.49 -5.35
CA GLN A 160 -5.11 9.89 -5.38
C GLN A 160 -3.58 10.00 -5.35
N ARG A 161 -2.90 9.23 -4.49
CA ARG A 161 -1.44 9.23 -4.39
C ARG A 161 -0.78 8.62 -5.62
N ALA A 162 -1.34 7.52 -6.13
CA ALA A 162 -0.91 6.95 -7.40
C ALA A 162 -1.02 7.99 -8.54
N ASN A 163 -2.12 8.75 -8.58
CA ASN A 163 -2.30 9.85 -9.53
C ASN A 163 -1.23 10.95 -9.39
N GLN A 164 -0.49 11.07 -8.30
CA GLN A 164 0.56 12.09 -8.17
C GLN A 164 1.97 11.60 -8.49
N GLY A 165 2.17 10.27 -8.62
CA GLY A 165 3.53 9.69 -8.61
C GLY A 165 3.77 8.53 -9.57
N LEU A 166 2.73 7.92 -10.13
CA LEU A 166 2.87 6.79 -11.06
C LEU A 166 2.67 7.21 -12.51
N GLU A 167 3.08 6.35 -13.43
CA GLU A 167 2.89 6.54 -14.87
C GLU A 167 1.39 6.55 -15.24
N ALA A 168 1.05 7.29 -16.29
CA ALA A 168 -0.33 7.61 -16.68
C ALA A 168 -1.21 6.38 -16.93
N ASP A 169 -0.64 5.33 -17.52
CA ASP A 169 -1.31 4.06 -17.80
C ASP A 169 -1.55 3.22 -16.55
N ALA A 170 -0.58 3.18 -15.62
CA ALA A 170 -0.73 2.55 -14.31
C ALA A 170 -1.83 3.24 -13.49
N VAL A 171 -1.88 4.58 -13.51
CA VAL A 171 -2.96 5.36 -12.88
C VAL A 171 -4.32 5.01 -13.49
N MET A 172 -4.41 4.94 -14.82
CA MET A 172 -5.67 4.59 -15.50
C MET A 172 -6.18 3.19 -15.16
N LYS A 173 -5.27 2.25 -14.99
CA LYS A 173 -5.62 0.89 -14.59
C LYS A 173 -6.12 0.85 -13.15
N LEU A 174 -5.41 1.54 -12.26
CA LEU A 174 -5.80 1.63 -10.86
C LEU A 174 -7.13 2.36 -10.67
N LEU A 175 -7.37 3.45 -11.42
CA LEU A 175 -8.63 4.18 -11.38
C LEU A 175 -9.81 3.28 -11.76
N ARG A 176 -9.69 2.49 -12.83
CA ARG A 176 -10.75 1.57 -13.28
C ARG A 176 -11.04 0.49 -12.24
N ALA A 177 -9.99 -0.13 -11.69
CA ALA A 177 -10.15 -1.14 -10.66
C ALA A 177 -10.73 -0.55 -9.36
N GLY A 178 -10.29 0.65 -8.98
CA GLY A 178 -10.81 1.38 -7.82
C GLY A 178 -12.27 1.81 -7.98
N ALA A 179 -12.64 2.34 -9.14
CA ALA A 179 -14.01 2.74 -9.48
C ALA A 179 -14.98 1.55 -9.42
N ALA A 180 -14.58 0.40 -9.97
CA ALA A 180 -15.36 -0.82 -9.90
C ALA A 180 -15.54 -1.30 -8.45
N ASN A 181 -14.47 -1.26 -7.65
CA ASN A 181 -14.51 -1.67 -6.24
C ASN A 181 -15.32 -0.70 -5.36
N ALA A 182 -15.32 0.60 -5.67
CA ALA A 182 -16.10 1.60 -4.98
C ALA A 182 -17.60 1.59 -5.36
N GLY A 183 -18.02 0.70 -6.27
CA GLY A 183 -19.40 0.66 -6.78
C GLY A 183 -19.76 1.84 -7.69
N GLN A 184 -18.79 2.63 -8.14
CA GLN A 184 -18.99 3.81 -8.97
C GLN A 184 -18.33 3.64 -10.35
N PRO A 185 -18.88 2.78 -11.23
CA PRO A 185 -18.29 2.51 -12.53
C PRO A 185 -18.27 3.78 -13.39
N ILE A 186 -17.08 4.14 -13.90
CA ILE A 186 -16.89 5.29 -14.78
C ILE A 186 -17.58 5.04 -16.12
N SER A 187 -18.26 6.05 -16.67
CA SER A 187 -18.90 5.93 -17.97
C SER A 187 -17.92 5.51 -19.07
N ARG A 188 -18.41 4.73 -20.05
CA ARG A 188 -17.56 4.21 -21.15
C ARG A 188 -16.90 5.33 -21.95
N SER A 189 -17.60 6.45 -22.15
CA SER A 189 -17.09 7.62 -22.89
C SER A 189 -15.97 8.31 -22.12
N MET A 190 -16.13 8.50 -20.80
CA MET A 190 -15.10 9.08 -19.94
C MET A 190 -13.86 8.16 -19.88
N THR A 191 -14.07 6.84 -19.74
CA THR A 191 -12.99 5.86 -19.74
C THR A 191 -12.17 5.92 -21.03
N ARG A 192 -12.82 6.08 -22.19
CA ARG A 192 -12.14 6.24 -23.48
C ARG A 192 -11.34 7.55 -23.56
N MET A 193 -11.91 8.67 -23.10
CA MET A 193 -11.23 9.96 -23.07
C MET A 193 -9.97 9.90 -22.21
N LEU A 194 -10.08 9.39 -20.99
CA LEU A 194 -8.96 9.28 -20.06
C LEU A 194 -7.89 8.30 -20.57
N ALA A 195 -8.30 7.19 -21.20
CA ALA A 195 -7.36 6.27 -21.84
C ALA A 195 -6.59 6.93 -22.98
N GLU A 196 -7.24 7.80 -23.75
CA GLU A 196 -6.59 8.55 -24.82
C GLU A 196 -5.63 9.62 -24.29
N LEU A 197 -5.98 10.30 -23.20
CA LEU A 197 -5.07 11.21 -22.49
C LEU A 197 -3.86 10.47 -21.94
N ALA A 198 -4.05 9.32 -21.29
CA ALA A 198 -2.96 8.47 -20.80
C ALA A 198 -2.04 8.00 -21.94
N ARG A 199 -2.62 7.61 -23.08
CA ARG A 199 -1.84 7.24 -24.27
C ARG A 199 -0.97 8.40 -24.77
N HIS A 200 -1.50 9.62 -24.77
CA HIS A 200 -0.73 10.82 -25.15
C HIS A 200 0.31 11.21 -24.09
N ALA A 201 0.02 11.02 -22.80
CA ALA A 201 0.95 11.25 -21.71
C ALA A 201 2.13 10.27 -21.73
N SER A 202 1.92 9.01 -22.13
CA SER A 202 3.00 8.02 -22.20
C SER A 202 3.76 8.02 -23.53
N ALA A 203 3.06 8.08 -24.66
CA ALA A 203 3.64 7.85 -25.99
C ALA A 203 3.40 9.01 -26.99
N GLY A 204 2.80 10.11 -26.54
CA GLY A 204 2.51 11.26 -27.39
C GLY A 204 3.74 12.10 -27.76
N PRO A 205 3.57 13.03 -28.72
CA PRO A 205 4.57 14.03 -29.05
C PRO A 205 5.02 14.81 -27.80
N GLU A 206 6.31 15.13 -27.71
CA GLU A 206 6.89 15.83 -26.54
C GLU A 206 6.17 17.14 -26.22
N ALA A 207 5.73 17.87 -27.26
CA ALA A 207 5.01 19.14 -27.13
C ALA A 207 3.65 19.02 -26.43
N THR A 208 2.96 17.87 -26.51
CA THR A 208 1.61 17.69 -25.93
C THR A 208 1.60 16.70 -24.77
N ARG A 209 2.73 16.05 -24.48
CA ARG A 209 2.83 15.03 -23.44
C ARG A 209 2.55 15.57 -22.05
N ALA A 210 3.17 16.71 -21.71
CA ALA A 210 3.00 17.35 -20.41
C ALA A 210 1.55 17.85 -20.22
N ASP A 211 0.96 18.45 -21.25
CA ASP A 211 -0.42 18.93 -21.22
C ASP A 211 -1.41 17.77 -21.10
N ALA A 212 -1.17 16.66 -21.79
CA ALA A 212 -1.99 15.46 -21.70
C ALA A 212 -1.88 14.78 -20.33
N ASP A 213 -0.68 14.70 -19.74
CA ASP A 213 -0.50 14.19 -18.39
C ASP A 213 -1.21 15.10 -17.38
N ALA A 214 -1.00 16.42 -17.41
CA ALA A 214 -1.67 17.35 -16.52
C ALA A 214 -3.20 17.25 -16.62
N ALA A 215 -3.75 17.26 -17.84
CA ALA A 215 -5.20 17.11 -18.06
C ALA A 215 -5.73 15.77 -17.56
N LEU A 216 -4.98 14.67 -17.71
CA LEU A 216 -5.35 13.38 -17.13
C LEU A 216 -5.41 13.48 -15.60
N ARG A 217 -4.35 14.02 -14.98
CA ARG A 217 -4.19 14.10 -13.53
C ARG A 217 -5.33 14.90 -12.90
N ASP A 218 -5.68 16.03 -13.49
CA ASP A 218 -6.77 16.90 -13.05
C ASP A 218 -8.12 16.17 -13.11
N ARG A 219 -8.42 15.48 -14.22
CA ARG A 219 -9.69 14.74 -14.37
C ARG A 219 -9.79 13.52 -13.46
N VAL A 220 -8.68 12.85 -13.24
CA VAL A 220 -8.60 11.74 -12.27
C VAL A 220 -8.84 12.27 -10.85
N GLU A 221 -8.29 13.42 -10.50
CA GLU A 221 -8.50 14.05 -9.18
C GLU A 221 -9.97 14.44 -8.96
N GLU A 222 -10.62 15.05 -9.96
CA GLU A 222 -12.06 15.35 -9.92
C GLU A 222 -12.90 14.08 -9.68
N LEU A 223 -12.65 13.01 -10.44
CA LEU A 223 -13.39 11.75 -10.29
C LEU A 223 -13.21 11.11 -8.92
N ILE A 224 -11.99 11.12 -8.40
CA ILE A 224 -11.68 10.55 -7.08
C ILE A 224 -12.33 11.38 -5.97
N ALA A 225 -12.44 12.70 -6.12
CA ALA A 225 -13.12 13.55 -5.15
C ALA A 225 -14.61 13.16 -5.00
N ASP A 226 -15.25 12.79 -6.11
CA ASP A 226 -16.66 12.40 -6.14
C ASP A 226 -16.93 10.99 -5.57
N TRP A 227 -15.91 10.15 -5.37
CA TRP A 227 -16.06 8.81 -4.75
C TRP A 227 -16.50 8.83 -3.28
N ALA A 228 -16.37 9.98 -2.61
CA ALA A 228 -16.82 10.14 -1.22
C ALA A 228 -18.30 10.56 -1.11
N LEU A 229 -18.98 10.80 -2.23
CA LEU A 229 -20.40 11.12 -2.24
C LEU A 229 -21.19 9.81 -2.20
N GLU A 230 -22.08 9.68 -1.19
CA GLU A 230 -23.17 8.70 -1.23
C GLU A 230 -23.89 8.84 -2.58
N ASP A 231 -24.27 7.72 -3.21
CA ASP A 231 -25.07 7.77 -4.44
C ASP A 231 -26.30 8.66 -4.16
N PRO A 232 -26.45 9.81 -4.85
CA PRO A 232 -27.58 10.69 -4.62
C PRO A 232 -28.90 10.05 -5.08
N ASN A 233 -28.83 8.93 -5.80
CA ASN A 233 -29.97 8.17 -6.24
C ASN A 233 -30.28 7.04 -5.23
N PRO A 234 -31.43 7.08 -4.52
CA PRO A 234 -31.85 5.98 -3.67
C PRO A 234 -31.95 4.68 -4.46
N ASP A 235 -31.63 3.53 -3.85
CA ASP A 235 -31.69 2.21 -4.49
C ASP A 235 -33.04 1.96 -5.19
N ASP A 236 -34.14 2.41 -4.58
CA ASP A 236 -35.50 2.35 -5.12
C ASP A 236 -35.64 3.01 -6.51
N TYR A 237 -34.91 4.09 -6.79
CA TYR A 237 -34.95 4.77 -8.09
C TYR A 237 -34.21 3.96 -9.17
N SER A 238 -33.13 3.29 -8.80
CA SER A 238 -32.36 2.42 -9.68
C SER A 238 -33.21 1.23 -10.13
N GLU A 239 -33.96 0.62 -9.19
CA GLU A 239 -34.90 -0.46 -9.48
C GLU A 239 -36.01 -0.03 -10.45
N VAL A 240 -36.59 1.16 -10.26
CA VAL A 240 -37.63 1.72 -11.14
C VAL A 240 -37.09 2.00 -12.55
N LEU A 241 -35.86 2.53 -12.67
CA LEU A 241 -35.23 2.77 -13.98
C LEU A 241 -34.89 1.45 -14.70
N ASP A 242 -34.47 0.44 -13.96
CA ASP A 242 -34.21 -0.91 -14.47
C ASP A 242 -35.50 -1.60 -14.94
N GLU A 243 -36.62 -1.36 -14.24
CA GLU A 243 -37.95 -1.86 -14.63
C GLU A 243 -38.46 -1.16 -15.90
N ILE A 244 -38.27 0.16 -16.02
CA ILE A 244 -38.62 0.94 -17.21
C ILE A 244 -37.72 0.59 -18.40
N ALA A 245 -36.43 0.35 -18.19
CA ALA A 245 -35.50 -0.04 -19.26
C ALA A 245 -35.76 -1.48 -19.77
N ARG A 246 -36.31 -2.36 -18.92
CA ARG A 246 -36.76 -3.71 -19.30
C ARG A 246 -38.17 -3.72 -19.90
N ALA A 247 -38.97 -2.71 -19.61
CA ALA A 247 -40.22 -2.45 -20.29
C ALA A 247 -39.95 -1.69 -21.61
N GLU A 248 -39.42 -2.39 -22.62
CA GLU A 248 -39.50 -1.90 -24.00
C GLU A 248 -40.98 -1.81 -24.46
N PRO A 249 -41.32 -0.86 -25.36
CA PRO A 249 -42.69 -0.39 -25.62
C PRO A 249 -43.67 -1.41 -26.23
#